data_AF-A0A3D9ZM62-F1
#
_entry.id   AF-A0A3D9ZM62-F1
#
_cell.length_a   1.000
_cell.length_b   1.000
_cell.length_c   1.000
_cell.angle_alpha   90.00
_cell.angle_beta   90.00
_cell.angle_gamma   90.00
#
_symmetry.space_group_name_H-M   'P 1'
#
loop_
_entity.id
_entity.type
_entity.pdbx_description
1 polymer ?
#
loop_
_entity_poly.entity_id
_entity_poly.type
_entity_poly.pdbx_seq_one_letter_code
_entity_poly.pdbx_strand_id
1 'polypeptide(L)'
;MITFTAIRYEHAMLRGEKVLLRARHDDDVAMLHADLHDDVAMRSRSDGRAWRPIPAGSSPFAPAPPSDDAAVFTVVRLADDAVAGEALLWGIDLHNRQAHVGISLRPAMRGSGLGTDTVRVLCRYGFGIRGLHRLRLETLADNTAMVTAAERVGFRREGTLRSNAWVDGEFLDEAIFGLLAGEFVQLPGD
;
A
#
# COMPACT_ATOMS: atom_id res chain seq x y z
N MET A 1 -3.73 20.26 -20.95
CA MET A 1 -4.33 20.76 -19.68
C MET A 1 -5.24 19.66 -19.16
N ILE A 2 -4.82 18.95 -18.12
CA ILE A 2 -5.63 17.89 -17.50
C ILE A 2 -6.48 18.58 -16.43
N THR A 3 -7.80 18.55 -16.60
CA THR A 3 -8.74 19.10 -15.64
C THR A 3 -8.89 18.08 -14.52
N PHE A 4 -8.28 18.35 -13.36
CA PHE A 4 -8.53 17.56 -12.15
C PHE A 4 -9.88 17.96 -11.58
N THR A 5 -10.86 17.05 -11.63
CA THR A 5 -12.12 17.20 -10.91
C THR A 5 -11.79 17.37 -9.42
N ALA A 6 -12.42 18.35 -8.77
CA ALA A 6 -12.17 18.68 -7.38
C ALA A 6 -12.45 17.46 -6.49
N ILE A 7 -11.39 16.93 -5.87
CA ILE A 7 -11.46 15.83 -4.91
C ILE A 7 -12.46 16.22 -3.82
N ARG A 8 -13.50 15.40 -3.62
CA ARG A 8 -14.43 15.57 -2.49
C ARG A 8 -13.76 15.04 -1.23
N TYR A 9 -13.28 15.95 -0.40
CA TYR A 9 -12.73 15.66 0.92
C TYR A 9 -13.83 15.75 1.98
N GLU A 10 -14.32 14.62 2.45
CA GLU A 10 -15.08 14.56 3.70
C GLU A 10 -14.13 14.08 4.81
N HIS A 11 -13.91 14.92 5.81
CA HIS A 11 -13.22 14.58 7.07
C HIS A 11 -11.83 13.92 6.96
N ALA A 12 -10.82 14.58 6.37
CA ALA A 12 -9.40 14.16 6.45
C ALA A 12 -9.09 12.70 6.01
N MET A 13 -9.97 12.08 5.21
CA MET A 13 -9.86 10.70 4.75
C MET A 13 -9.80 10.63 3.22
N LEU A 14 -9.15 9.59 2.69
CA LEU A 14 -9.05 9.35 1.25
C LEU A 14 -10.00 8.20 0.88
N ARG A 15 -11.03 8.48 0.10
CA ARG A 15 -12.07 7.52 -0.24
C ARG A 15 -11.82 6.91 -1.63
N GLY A 16 -12.05 5.61 -1.78
CA GLY A 16 -12.17 4.88 -3.04
C GLY A 16 -13.58 4.31 -3.23
N GLU A 17 -13.75 3.36 -4.14
CA GLU A 17 -15.06 2.75 -4.39
C GLU A 17 -15.48 1.78 -3.27
N LYS A 18 -14.50 1.06 -2.70
CA LYS A 18 -14.68 0.00 -1.71
C LYS A 18 -13.91 0.27 -0.41
N VAL A 19 -12.87 1.10 -0.45
CA VAL A 19 -12.04 1.40 0.72
C VAL A 19 -12.04 2.88 1.10
N LEU A 20 -11.70 3.11 2.36
CA LEU A 20 -11.35 4.40 2.93
C LEU A 20 -9.94 4.27 3.54
N LEU A 21 -9.06 5.22 3.25
CA LEU A 21 -7.77 5.35 3.93
C LEU A 21 -7.85 6.48 4.93
N ARG A 22 -7.51 6.18 6.19
CA ARG A 22 -7.49 7.14 7.28
C ARG A 22 -6.21 7.04 8.09
N ALA A 23 -5.98 8.05 8.94
CA ALA A 23 -4.96 7.97 9.96
C ALA A 23 -5.15 6.72 10.83
N ARG A 24 -4.03 6.14 11.27
CA ARG A 24 -4.06 4.99 12.17
C ARG A 24 -4.50 5.41 13.56
N HIS A 25 -5.38 4.62 14.16
CA HIS A 25 -5.81 4.78 15.54
C HIS A 25 -5.23 3.66 16.41
N ASP A 26 -5.11 3.90 17.72
CA ASP A 26 -4.61 2.90 18.67
C ASP A 26 -5.43 1.60 18.66
N ASP A 27 -6.75 1.71 18.44
CA ASP A 27 -7.67 0.56 18.38
C ASP A 27 -7.40 -0.37 17.18
N ASP A 28 -6.71 0.11 16.14
CA ASP A 28 -6.34 -0.72 14.98
C ASP A 28 -5.17 -1.66 15.30
N VAL A 29 -4.32 -1.26 16.25
CA VAL A 29 -2.96 -1.79 16.40
C VAL A 29 -2.95 -3.27 16.74
N ALA A 30 -3.77 -3.68 17.71
CA ALA A 30 -3.82 -5.07 18.16
C ALA A 30 -4.27 -6.01 17.03
N MET A 31 -5.27 -5.58 16.26
CA MET A 31 -5.82 -6.34 15.14
C MET A 31 -4.84 -6.45 13.97
N LEU A 32 -4.19 -5.33 13.60
CA LEU A 32 -3.16 -5.33 12.57
C LEU A 32 -1.94 -6.17 12.99
N HIS A 33 -1.54 -6.12 14.26
CA HIS A 33 -0.45 -6.92 14.78
C HIS A 33 -0.73 -8.42 14.63
N ALA A 34 -1.88 -8.88 15.15
CA ALA A 34 -2.26 -10.28 15.10
C ALA A 34 -2.38 -10.79 13.66
N ASP A 35 -3.01 -10.03 12.76
CA ASP A 35 -3.33 -10.53 11.42
C ASP A 35 -2.21 -10.31 10.38
N LEU A 36 -1.26 -9.40 10.63
CA LEU A 36 -0.22 -9.01 9.65
C LEU A 36 1.22 -9.16 10.16
N HIS A 37 1.47 -9.10 11.48
CA HIS A 37 2.79 -9.32 12.04
C HIS A 37 2.96 -10.76 12.55
N ASP A 38 1.96 -11.31 13.24
CA ASP A 38 2.03 -12.65 13.82
C ASP A 38 1.78 -13.77 12.79
N ASP A 39 1.22 -13.44 11.62
CA ASP A 39 1.27 -14.31 10.43
C ASP A 39 2.69 -14.31 9.84
N VAL A 40 3.60 -15.03 10.51
CA VAL A 40 5.04 -15.06 10.18
C VAL A 40 5.28 -15.48 8.72
N ALA A 41 4.53 -16.48 8.24
CA ALA A 41 4.66 -16.99 6.89
C ALA A 41 4.25 -15.96 5.84
N MET A 42 3.17 -15.20 6.07
CA MET A 42 2.83 -14.10 5.18
C MET A 42 3.81 -12.94 5.33
N ARG A 43 4.25 -12.64 6.56
CA ARG A 43 5.12 -11.51 6.86
C ARG A 43 6.50 -11.66 6.23
N SER A 44 7.06 -12.88 6.21
CA SER A 44 8.33 -13.18 5.50
C SER A 44 8.22 -12.93 3.99
N ARG A 45 7.02 -13.02 3.42
CA ARG A 45 6.75 -12.76 2.00
C ARG A 45 6.43 -11.31 1.68
N SER A 46 6.05 -10.50 2.67
CA SER A 46 5.57 -9.13 2.46
C SER A 46 6.51 -8.04 2.95
N ASP A 47 7.52 -8.38 3.76
CA ASP A 47 8.50 -7.43 4.31
C ASP A 47 9.90 -7.93 4.00
N GLY A 48 10.76 -7.07 3.43
CA GLY A 48 12.15 -7.42 3.13
C GLY A 48 13.02 -7.59 4.37
N ARG A 49 12.53 -7.22 5.56
CA ARG A 49 13.21 -7.42 6.84
C ARG A 49 12.83 -8.77 7.42
N ALA A 50 13.82 -9.47 7.98
CA ALA A 50 13.58 -10.69 8.73
C ALA A 50 12.55 -10.47 9.84
N TRP A 51 11.57 -11.36 9.92
CA TRP A 51 10.63 -11.38 11.03
C TRP A 51 11.39 -11.57 12.35
N ARG A 52 10.90 -10.93 13.41
CA ARG A 52 11.44 -11.07 14.76
C ARG A 52 10.29 -11.01 15.76
N PRO A 53 10.37 -11.74 16.88
CA PRO A 53 9.39 -11.62 17.93
C PRO A 53 9.44 -10.20 18.52
N ILE A 54 8.27 -9.62 18.78
CA ILE A 54 8.13 -8.30 19.38
C ILE A 54 7.49 -8.46 20.78
N PRO A 55 8.08 -7.87 21.84
CA PRO A 55 7.50 -7.92 23.18
C PRO A 55 6.09 -7.31 23.23
N ALA A 56 5.26 -7.81 24.15
CA ALA A 56 3.94 -7.25 24.41
C ALA A 56 4.00 -5.73 24.67
N GLY A 57 3.04 -5.00 24.11
CA GLY A 57 2.98 -3.53 24.20
C GLY A 57 3.79 -2.80 23.12
N SER A 58 4.50 -3.51 22.24
CA SER A 58 5.15 -2.94 21.06
C SER A 58 4.53 -3.50 19.77
N SER A 59 4.43 -2.67 18.73
CA SER A 59 3.91 -3.10 17.44
C SER A 59 4.50 -2.26 16.31
N PRO A 60 4.83 -2.86 15.14
CA PRO A 60 5.23 -2.08 13.97
C PRO A 60 4.07 -1.25 13.43
N PHE A 61 2.84 -1.53 13.88
CA PHE A 61 1.65 -0.80 13.50
C PHE A 61 1.26 0.28 14.52
N ALA A 62 2.03 0.54 15.58
CA ALA A 62 1.70 1.64 16.49
C ALA A 62 1.63 2.98 15.72
N PRO A 63 0.70 3.90 16.05
CA PRO A 63 0.68 5.23 15.45
C PRO A 63 2.02 5.93 15.65
N ALA A 64 2.51 6.56 14.59
CA ALA A 64 3.72 7.37 14.62
C ALA A 64 3.37 8.82 14.25
N PRO A 65 4.16 9.81 14.70
CA PRO A 65 4.05 11.17 14.20
C PRO A 65 4.15 11.22 12.67
N PRO A 66 3.50 12.20 12.01
CA PRO A 66 3.65 12.39 10.57
C PRO A 66 5.12 12.51 10.15
N SER A 67 5.43 11.97 8.97
CA SER A 67 6.77 12.02 8.38
C SER A 67 6.72 12.54 6.94
N ASP A 68 7.76 13.27 6.54
CA ASP A 68 7.91 13.69 5.15
C ASP A 68 8.33 12.51 4.26
N ASP A 69 9.04 11.53 4.82
CA ASP A 69 9.61 10.37 4.11
C ASP A 69 8.60 9.22 3.94
N ALA A 70 7.53 9.20 4.73
CA ALA A 70 6.51 8.15 4.70
C ALA A 70 5.12 8.65 5.11
N ALA A 71 4.09 8.12 4.46
CA ALA A 71 2.69 8.32 4.82
C ALA A 71 2.03 6.95 5.01
N VAL A 72 1.52 6.67 6.21
CA VAL A 72 0.94 5.38 6.59
C VAL A 72 -0.54 5.56 6.91
N PHE A 73 -1.35 4.62 6.43
CA PHE A 73 -2.80 4.64 6.57
C PHE A 73 -3.32 3.29 7.09
N THR A 74 -4.42 3.35 7.81
CA THR A 74 -5.30 2.19 7.99
C THR A 74 -6.26 2.13 6.81
N VAL A 75 -6.36 0.95 6.19
CA VAL A 75 -7.38 0.65 5.16
C VAL A 75 -8.64 0.19 5.87
N VAL A 76 -9.77 0.80 5.55
CA VAL A 76 -11.09 0.46 6.07
C VAL A 76 -12.00 0.07 4.91
N ARG A 77 -12.75 -1.02 5.03
CA ARG A 77 -13.75 -1.42 4.04
C ARG A 77 -15.02 -0.61 4.24
N LEU A 78 -15.51 0.03 3.18
CA LEU A 78 -16.68 0.92 3.22
C LEU A 78 -18.00 0.20 3.48
N ALA A 79 -18.09 -1.10 3.19
CA ALA A 79 -19.34 -1.84 3.32
C ALA A 79 -19.81 -1.99 4.78
N ASP A 80 -18.88 -2.00 5.72
CA ASP A 80 -19.14 -2.34 7.13
C ASP A 80 -18.13 -1.71 8.10
N ASP A 81 -17.37 -0.70 7.67
CA ASP A 81 -16.34 0.00 8.43
C ASP A 81 -15.26 -0.91 9.07
N ALA A 82 -15.09 -2.12 8.54
CA ALA A 82 -14.10 -3.06 9.05
C ALA A 82 -12.68 -2.63 8.69
N VAL A 83 -11.76 -2.65 9.67
CA VAL A 83 -10.32 -2.51 9.42
C VAL A 83 -9.87 -3.63 8.50
N ALA A 84 -9.41 -3.26 7.31
CA ALA A 84 -9.05 -4.18 6.24
C ALA A 84 -7.55 -4.46 6.17
N GLY A 85 -6.71 -3.53 6.65
CA GLY A 85 -5.26 -3.67 6.63
C GLY A 85 -4.51 -2.34 6.70
N GLU A 86 -3.29 -2.33 6.16
CA GLU A 86 -2.40 -1.18 6.06
C GLU A 86 -2.14 -0.80 4.60
N ALA A 87 -1.94 0.49 4.38
CA ALA A 87 -1.49 1.07 3.13
C ALA A 87 -0.44 2.15 3.43
N LEU A 88 0.60 2.27 2.61
CA LEU A 88 1.62 3.28 2.82
C LEU A 88 2.28 3.76 1.52
N LEU A 89 2.72 5.02 1.54
CA LEU A 89 3.81 5.51 0.71
C LEU A 89 5.08 5.61 1.56
N TRP A 90 6.22 5.13 1.05
CA TRP A 90 7.51 5.23 1.74
C TRP A 90 8.64 5.56 0.78
N GLY A 91 9.78 5.99 1.32
CA GLY A 91 10.92 6.44 0.52
C GLY A 91 10.53 7.64 -0.35
N ILE A 92 9.75 8.55 0.23
CA ILE A 92 9.27 9.75 -0.45
C ILE A 92 10.46 10.67 -0.71
N ASP A 93 10.82 10.79 -1.97
CA ASP A 93 11.85 11.67 -2.46
C ASP A 93 11.18 12.89 -3.08
N LEU A 94 11.24 14.04 -2.40
CA LEU A 94 10.63 15.28 -2.87
C LEU A 94 11.42 15.95 -4.00
N HIS A 95 12.72 15.66 -4.13
CA HIS A 95 13.55 16.19 -5.21
C HIS A 95 13.23 15.49 -6.53
N ASN A 96 13.28 14.15 -6.54
CA ASN A 96 12.96 13.33 -7.71
C ASN A 96 11.45 13.06 -7.85
N ARG A 97 10.65 13.49 -6.87
CA ARG A 97 9.19 13.39 -6.83
C ARG A 97 8.72 11.95 -7.03
N GLN A 98 9.24 11.03 -6.23
CA GLN A 98 8.88 9.62 -6.30
C GLN A 98 8.71 8.96 -4.93
N ALA A 99 7.94 7.88 -4.88
CA ALA A 99 7.75 7.07 -3.66
C ALA A 99 7.43 5.62 -4.02
N HIS A 100 7.58 4.72 -3.04
CA HIS A 100 7.12 3.33 -3.13
C HIS A 100 5.71 3.20 -2.58
N VAL A 101 4.88 2.39 -3.22
CA VAL A 101 3.53 2.02 -2.82
C VAL A 101 3.58 0.65 -2.14
N GLY A 102 3.01 0.55 -0.93
CA GLY A 102 2.88 -0.70 -0.21
C GLY A 102 1.48 -0.89 0.35
N ILE A 103 0.98 -2.13 0.35
CA ILE A 103 -0.27 -2.51 1.00
C ILE A 103 -0.11 -3.87 1.69
N SER A 104 -0.85 -4.08 2.77
CA SER A 104 -0.97 -5.38 3.43
C SER A 104 -2.39 -5.53 3.98
N LEU A 105 -3.16 -6.43 3.36
CA LEU A 105 -4.54 -6.71 3.76
C LEU A 105 -4.59 -7.92 4.69
N ARG A 106 -5.46 -7.82 5.69
CA ARG A 106 -5.76 -8.91 6.62
C ARG A 106 -6.26 -10.13 5.84
N PRO A 107 -5.98 -11.37 6.27
CA PRO A 107 -6.35 -12.58 5.54
C PRO A 107 -7.84 -12.63 5.13
N ALA A 108 -8.74 -12.28 6.06
CA ALA A 108 -10.19 -12.27 5.84
C ALA A 108 -10.68 -11.22 4.80
N MET A 109 -9.80 -10.31 4.37
CA MET A 109 -10.12 -9.16 3.52
C MET A 109 -9.55 -9.29 2.11
N ARG A 110 -8.78 -10.36 1.84
CA ARG A 110 -8.17 -10.64 0.53
C ARG A 110 -9.21 -11.19 -0.45
N GLY A 111 -8.90 -11.16 -1.75
CA GLY A 111 -9.75 -11.74 -2.81
C GLY A 111 -11.03 -10.95 -3.16
N SER A 112 -11.30 -9.82 -2.53
CA SER A 112 -12.53 -9.02 -2.71
C SER A 112 -12.36 -7.73 -3.53
N GLY A 113 -11.16 -7.53 -4.10
CA GLY A 113 -10.80 -6.36 -4.90
C GLY A 113 -10.38 -5.12 -4.09
N LEU A 114 -10.34 -5.21 -2.75
CA LEU A 114 -9.89 -4.10 -1.90
C LEU A 114 -8.45 -3.68 -2.19
N GLY A 115 -7.57 -4.62 -2.55
CA GLY A 115 -6.16 -4.32 -2.85
C GLY A 115 -6.01 -3.39 -4.04
N THR A 116 -6.72 -3.67 -5.15
CA THR A 116 -6.71 -2.82 -6.34
C THR A 116 -7.25 -1.41 -6.05
N ASP A 117 -8.36 -1.32 -5.30
CA ASP A 117 -8.94 -0.01 -4.93
C ASP A 117 -8.01 0.76 -3.98
N THR A 118 -7.38 0.09 -3.02
CA THR A 118 -6.37 0.68 -2.11
C THR A 118 -5.18 1.27 -2.87
N VAL A 119 -4.60 0.51 -3.81
CA VAL A 119 -3.49 0.97 -4.66
C VAL A 119 -3.91 2.19 -5.48
N ARG A 120 -5.13 2.20 -6.03
CA ARG A 120 -5.68 3.34 -6.77
C ARG A 120 -5.80 4.59 -5.87
N VAL A 121 -6.29 4.44 -4.64
CA VAL A 121 -6.40 5.54 -3.68
C VAL A 121 -5.02 6.10 -3.31
N LEU A 122 -4.02 5.23 -3.07
CA LEU A 122 -2.64 5.66 -2.83
C LEU A 122 -2.05 6.40 -4.05
N CYS A 123 -2.39 5.98 -5.27
CA CYS A 123 -1.97 6.70 -6.48
C CYS A 123 -2.58 8.09 -6.57
N ARG A 124 -3.87 8.24 -6.27
CA ARG A 124 -4.52 9.56 -6.18
C ARG A 124 -3.84 10.44 -5.13
N TYR A 125 -3.52 9.90 -3.96
CA TYR A 125 -2.79 10.62 -2.93
C TYR A 125 -1.39 11.06 -3.39
N GLY A 126 -0.61 10.13 -3.94
CA GLY A 126 0.76 10.38 -4.39
C GLY A 126 0.84 11.43 -5.50
N PHE A 127 0.03 11.29 -6.55
CA PHE A 127 0.06 12.21 -7.69
C PHE A 127 -0.69 13.52 -7.42
N GLY A 128 -1.89 13.44 -6.86
CA GLY A 128 -2.78 14.59 -6.70
C GLY A 128 -2.44 15.46 -5.49
N ILE A 129 -2.13 14.86 -4.34
CA ILE A 129 -1.92 15.60 -3.09
C ILE A 129 -0.44 15.82 -2.82
N ARG A 130 0.39 14.77 -2.97
CA ARG A 130 1.84 14.87 -2.74
C ARG A 130 2.61 15.40 -3.94
N GLY A 131 1.95 15.59 -5.09
CA GLY A 131 2.55 16.15 -6.29
C GLY A 131 3.71 15.31 -6.84
N LEU A 132 3.72 14.01 -6.58
CA LEU A 132 4.75 13.11 -7.09
C LEU A 132 4.64 12.98 -8.61
N HIS A 133 5.77 12.72 -9.27
CA HIS A 133 5.83 12.45 -10.69
C HIS A 133 5.73 10.95 -10.98
N ARG A 134 6.20 10.11 -10.04
CA ARG A 134 6.34 8.66 -10.23
C ARG A 134 6.01 7.89 -8.96
N LEU A 135 5.31 6.77 -9.11
CA LEU A 135 5.12 5.79 -8.05
C LEU A 135 5.76 4.47 -8.46
N ARG A 136 6.41 3.84 -7.49
CA ARG A 136 7.08 2.54 -7.63
C ARG A 136 6.35 1.50 -6.81
N LEU A 137 6.40 0.25 -7.26
CA LEU A 137 5.89 -0.88 -6.51
C LEU A 137 6.80 -2.08 -6.74
N GLU A 138 7.15 -2.76 -5.66
CA GLU A 138 7.95 -3.98 -5.67
C GLU A 138 7.17 -5.08 -4.97
N THR A 139 7.19 -6.28 -5.55
CA THR A 139 6.53 -7.44 -4.96
C THR A 139 7.15 -8.72 -5.49
N LEU A 140 7.09 -9.81 -4.73
CA LEU A 140 7.54 -11.12 -5.20
C LEU A 140 6.92 -11.42 -6.57
N ALA A 141 7.73 -11.92 -7.50
CA ALA A 141 7.29 -12.17 -8.87
C ALA A 141 6.14 -13.19 -8.95
N ASP A 142 5.98 -14.05 -7.94
CA ASP A 142 4.90 -15.02 -7.80
C ASP A 142 3.64 -14.47 -7.10
N ASN A 143 3.67 -13.23 -6.58
CA ASN A 143 2.55 -12.57 -5.93
C ASN A 143 1.52 -12.09 -6.96
N THR A 144 0.80 -13.05 -7.52
CA THR A 144 -0.17 -12.84 -8.61
C THR A 144 -1.24 -11.83 -8.22
N ALA A 145 -1.64 -11.78 -6.95
CA ALA A 145 -2.64 -10.83 -6.45
C ALA A 145 -2.17 -9.38 -6.55
N MET A 146 -0.94 -9.10 -6.10
CA MET A 146 -0.37 -7.75 -6.15
C MET A 146 0.02 -7.35 -7.57
N VAL A 147 0.60 -8.26 -8.35
CA VAL A 147 0.89 -8.06 -9.79
C VAL A 147 -0.38 -7.65 -10.54
N THR A 148 -1.45 -8.44 -10.40
CA THR A 148 -2.74 -8.15 -11.04
C THR A 148 -3.32 -6.81 -10.57
N ALA A 149 -3.20 -6.49 -9.29
CA ALA A 149 -3.69 -5.21 -8.76
C ALA A 149 -2.90 -4.02 -9.31
N ALA A 150 -1.58 -4.12 -9.41
CA ALA A 150 -0.72 -3.08 -9.97
C ALA A 150 -1.06 -2.83 -11.45
N GLU A 151 -1.13 -3.88 -12.26
CA GLU A 151 -1.45 -3.80 -13.69
C GLU A 151 -2.84 -3.19 -13.94
N ARG A 152 -3.86 -3.56 -13.13
CA ARG A 152 -5.21 -2.98 -13.22
C ARG A 152 -5.27 -1.49 -12.87
N VAL A 153 -4.33 -0.98 -12.09
CA VAL A 153 -4.22 0.44 -11.78
C VAL A 153 -3.42 1.20 -12.86
N GLY A 154 -2.73 0.47 -13.74
CA GLY A 154 -1.98 1.02 -14.87
C GLY A 154 -0.46 0.98 -14.68
N PHE A 155 0.04 0.40 -13.59
CA PHE A 155 1.47 0.20 -13.42
C PHE A 155 2.00 -0.72 -14.53
N ARG A 156 3.22 -0.43 -14.99
CA ARG A 156 3.95 -1.26 -15.94
C ARG A 156 5.11 -1.96 -15.25
N ARG A 157 5.32 -3.23 -15.59
CA ARG A 157 6.52 -3.97 -15.14
C ARG A 157 7.73 -3.40 -15.87
N GLU A 158 8.73 -3.00 -15.11
CA GLU A 158 9.97 -2.42 -15.62
C GLU A 158 11.15 -3.38 -15.52
N GLY A 159 11.04 -4.39 -14.67
CA GLY A 159 12.09 -5.38 -14.51
C GLY A 159 11.75 -6.49 -13.53
N THR A 160 12.75 -7.34 -13.34
CA THR A 160 12.75 -8.39 -12.31
C THR A 160 14.13 -8.41 -11.67
N LEU A 161 14.19 -8.28 -10.36
CA LEU A 161 15.38 -8.53 -9.58
C LEU A 161 15.45 -10.03 -9.30
N ARG A 162 16.46 -10.70 -9.87
CA ARG A 162 16.64 -12.15 -9.68
C ARG A 162 17.20 -12.44 -8.29
N SER A 163 16.62 -13.41 -7.60
CA SER A 163 17.08 -13.86 -6.27
C SER A 163 17.24 -12.69 -5.27
N ASN A 164 16.27 -11.76 -5.23
CA ASN A 164 16.35 -10.55 -4.41
C ASN A 164 15.79 -10.74 -3.00
N ALA A 165 14.71 -11.50 -2.86
CA ALA A 165 13.96 -11.62 -1.60
C ALA A 165 14.24 -12.96 -0.91
N TRP A 166 14.72 -12.92 0.33
CA TRP A 166 14.87 -14.12 1.16
C TRP A 166 13.53 -14.49 1.81
N VAL A 167 12.98 -15.63 1.45
CA VAL A 167 11.67 -16.10 1.90
C VAL A 167 11.78 -17.58 2.26
N ASP A 168 11.43 -17.92 3.50
CA ASP A 168 11.29 -19.31 3.98
C ASP A 168 12.43 -20.28 3.59
N GLY A 169 13.67 -19.79 3.54
CA GLY A 169 14.85 -20.61 3.27
C GLY A 169 15.37 -20.56 1.83
N GLU A 170 14.73 -19.80 0.94
CA GLU A 170 15.15 -19.63 -0.45
C GLU A 170 15.14 -18.16 -0.90
N PHE A 171 15.85 -17.87 -1.98
CA PHE A 171 15.81 -16.57 -2.63
C PHE A 171 14.81 -16.59 -3.78
N LEU A 172 13.83 -15.69 -3.71
CA LEU A 172 12.81 -15.49 -4.74
C LEU A 172 13.08 -14.24 -5.57
N ASP A 173 12.57 -14.26 -6.80
CA ASP A 173 12.60 -13.13 -7.71
C ASP A 173 11.58 -12.06 -7.28
N GLU A 174 11.92 -10.79 -7.48
CA GLU A 174 11.05 -9.66 -7.19
C GLU A 174 10.74 -8.88 -8.48
N ALA A 175 9.47 -8.61 -8.73
CA ALA A 175 9.02 -7.82 -9.86
C ALA A 175 8.96 -6.33 -9.49
N ILE A 176 9.53 -5.49 -10.35
CA ILE A 176 9.52 -4.04 -10.18
C ILE A 176 8.51 -3.43 -11.14
N PHE A 177 7.69 -2.52 -10.62
CA PHE A 177 6.68 -1.78 -11.35
C PHE A 177 6.84 -0.26 -11.18
N GLY A 178 6.51 0.46 -12.24
CA GLY A 178 6.44 1.92 -12.24
C GLY A 178 5.13 2.42 -12.82
N LEU A 179 4.66 3.55 -12.30
CA LEU A 179 3.56 4.32 -12.85
C LEU A 179 3.92 5.79 -12.86
N LEU A 180 3.80 6.44 -14.02
CA LEU A 180 4.01 7.87 -14.16
C LEU A 180 2.70 8.63 -13.97
N ALA A 181 2.78 9.85 -13.42
CA ALA A 181 1.61 10.69 -13.17
C ALA A 181 0.77 10.95 -14.43
N GLY A 182 1.40 11.09 -15.60
CA GLY A 182 0.72 11.29 -16.88
C GLY A 182 0.04 10.05 -17.47
N GLU A 183 0.32 8.86 -16.92
CA GLU A 183 -0.25 7.58 -17.34
C GLU A 183 -1.40 7.14 -16.43
N PHE A 184 -1.52 7.74 -15.25
CA PHE A 184 -2.55 7.40 -14.28
C PHE A 184 -3.92 7.98 -14.71
N VAL A 185 -4.83 7.09 -15.09
CA VAL A 185 -6.21 7.45 -15.44
C VAL A 185 -7.08 7.37 -14.19
N GLN A 186 -7.66 8.51 -13.80
CA GLN A 186 -8.71 8.58 -12.80
C GLN A 186 -10.03 8.06 -13.39
N LEU A 187 -10.78 7.29 -12.62
CA LEU A 187 -12.07 6.75 -13.09
C LEU A 187 -13.13 7.85 -12.99
N PRO A 188 -14.12 7.89 -13.90
CA PRO A 188 -15.23 8.84 -13.80
C PRO A 188 -15.98 8.64 -12.48
N GLY A 189 -16.02 9.67 -11.64
CA GLY A 189 -16.64 9.62 -10.31
C GLY A 189 -15.65 9.69 -9.13
N ASP A 190 -14.35 9.75 -9.40
CA ASP A 190 -13.32 10.23 -8.46
C ASP A 190 -13.53 11.70 -8.04
#